data_AF-A0A8H7BWM1-F1
#
_entry.id   AF-A0A8H7BWM1-F1
#
_cell.length_a   1.000
_cell.length_b   1.000
_cell.length_c   1.000
_cell.angle_alpha   90.00
_cell.angle_beta   90.00
_cell.angle_gamma   90.00
#
_symmetry.space_group_name_H-M   'P 1'
#
loop_
_entity.id
_entity.type
_entity.pdbx_description
1 polymer ?
#
loop_
_entity_poly.entity_id
_entity_poly.type
_entity_poly.pdbx_seq_one_letter_code
_entity_poly.pdbx_strand_id
1 'polypeptide(L)'
;MLYDTLNDINTVFNILDSPSISVCRKATRPRHPTTDIIETNVAYEIHAELPGVDKKDINVEWKDDNTLVVQSKIGSSADASSDVSEEKKPVRRWLTERTTGSFSRSFVFPNKVNQDAITASHKDGLLTIIVPKMEKTTTQIAVQ
;
A
#
# COMPACT_ATOMS: atom_id res chain seq x y z
N MET A 1 -16.52 7.37 -14.86
CA MET A 1 -17.05 7.93 -13.60
C MET A 1 -17.67 6.81 -12.77
N LEU A 2 -16.88 6.10 -11.98
CA LEU A 2 -17.37 5.26 -10.88
C LEU A 2 -16.19 5.16 -9.90
N TYR A 3 -16.40 5.72 -8.72
CA TYR A 3 -15.38 6.03 -7.74
C TYR A 3 -14.76 4.77 -7.10
N ASP A 4 -13.44 4.79 -6.93
CA ASP A 4 -12.69 3.88 -6.06
C ASP A 4 -13.05 4.16 -4.60
N THR A 5 -14.10 3.54 -4.09
CA THR A 5 -14.60 3.70 -2.70
C THR A 5 -14.22 2.55 -1.78
N LEU A 6 -13.15 1.81 -2.08
CA LEU A 6 -12.79 0.59 -1.34
C LEU A 6 -11.38 0.63 -0.77
N ASN A 7 -11.04 1.69 -0.03
CA ASN A 7 -9.99 1.65 1.00
C ASN A 7 -10.15 2.72 2.08
N ASP A 8 -11.35 3.30 2.20
CA ASP A 8 -11.65 4.25 3.28
C ASP A 8 -12.20 3.48 4.48
N ILE A 9 -11.45 3.46 5.58
CA ILE A 9 -11.82 2.82 6.85
C ILE A 9 -13.16 3.38 7.39
N ASN A 10 -13.53 4.60 6.99
CA ASN A 10 -14.82 5.22 7.34
C ASN A 10 -16.03 4.56 6.65
N THR A 11 -15.83 3.85 5.54
CA THR A 11 -16.93 3.21 4.78
C THR A 11 -17.39 1.90 5.45
N VAL A 12 -16.49 1.23 6.19
CA VAL A 12 -16.78 -0.03 6.89
C VAL A 12 -17.79 0.19 8.03
N PHE A 13 -17.72 1.32 8.75
CA PHE A 13 -18.65 1.64 9.84
C PHE A 13 -20.08 1.90 9.35
N ASN A 14 -20.26 2.54 8.19
CA ASN A 14 -21.58 2.86 7.66
C ASN A 14 -22.33 1.66 7.05
N ILE A 15 -21.62 0.61 6.62
CA ILE A 15 -22.22 -0.58 5.97
C ILE A 15 -22.82 -1.56 6.99
N LEU A 16 -22.37 -1.54 8.25
CA LEU A 16 -22.85 -2.46 9.29
C LEU A 16 -24.26 -2.14 9.79
N ASP A 17 -24.78 -0.94 9.51
CA ASP A 17 -26.05 -0.45 10.08
C ASP A 17 -27.26 -0.55 9.12
N SER A 18 -27.11 -1.26 7.99
CA SER A 18 -28.19 -1.44 7.00
C SER A 18 -28.69 -2.89 6.93
N PRO A 19 -29.93 -3.19 7.34
CA PRO A 19 -30.39 -4.57 7.60
C PRO A 19 -30.82 -5.36 6.35
N SER A 20 -30.51 -4.90 5.14
CA SER A 20 -31.02 -5.53 3.92
C SER A 20 -30.03 -5.42 2.76
N ILE A 21 -29.09 -6.35 2.61
CA ILE A 21 -28.47 -6.69 1.33
C ILE A 21 -27.72 -8.03 1.48
N SER A 22 -28.24 -9.07 0.84
CA SER A 22 -27.55 -10.35 0.67
C SER A 22 -26.54 -10.21 -0.47
N VAL A 23 -25.24 -10.39 -0.19
CA VAL A 23 -24.17 -10.39 -1.22
C VAL A 23 -23.45 -11.72 -1.22
N CYS A 24 -23.54 -12.46 -2.33
CA CYS A 24 -22.64 -13.56 -2.63
C CYS A 24 -21.26 -12.97 -2.96
N ARG A 25 -20.34 -13.04 -2.00
CA ARG A 25 -18.98 -12.47 -2.11
C ARG A 25 -18.02 -13.49 -2.71
N LYS A 26 -17.74 -13.41 -4.02
CA LYS A 26 -16.49 -13.94 -4.55
C LYS A 26 -15.39 -12.96 -4.12
N ALA A 27 -14.84 -13.19 -2.93
CA ALA A 27 -13.83 -12.31 -2.34
C ALA A 27 -12.56 -12.32 -3.19
N THR A 28 -12.42 -11.38 -4.11
CA THR A 28 -11.14 -11.06 -4.75
C THR A 28 -10.21 -10.55 -3.66
N ARG A 29 -9.23 -11.38 -3.28
CA ARG A 29 -8.21 -10.97 -2.32
C ARG A 29 -7.50 -9.73 -2.86
N PRO A 30 -7.30 -8.69 -2.04
CA PRO A 30 -6.55 -7.51 -2.47
C PRO A 30 -5.14 -7.92 -2.87
N ARG A 31 -4.74 -7.53 -4.08
CA ARG A 31 -3.42 -7.81 -4.66
C ARG A 31 -2.44 -6.79 -4.12
N HIS A 32 -2.04 -6.90 -2.87
CA HIS A 32 -1.07 -6.02 -2.22
C HIS A 32 -0.23 -6.83 -1.22
N PRO A 33 1.02 -6.41 -0.95
CA PRO A 33 1.89 -7.10 0.00
C PRO A 33 1.31 -7.10 1.42
N THR A 34 1.73 -8.07 2.21
CA THR A 34 1.67 -8.03 3.67
C THR A 34 2.40 -6.77 4.16
N THR A 35 1.77 -6.04 5.07
CA THR A 35 2.32 -4.78 5.56
C THR A 35 1.89 -4.53 6.99
N ASP A 36 2.85 -4.13 7.81
CA ASP A 36 2.64 -3.65 9.17
C ASP A 36 2.80 -2.12 9.22
N ILE A 37 2.03 -1.49 10.09
CA ILE A 37 2.10 -0.04 10.35
C ILE A 37 2.25 0.14 11.85
N ILE A 38 3.34 0.78 12.27
CA ILE A 38 3.66 1.03 13.66
C ILE A 38 3.63 2.54 13.88
N GLU A 39 2.82 2.98 14.84
CA GLU A 39 2.80 4.37 15.28
C GLU A 39 3.71 4.54 16.49
N THR A 40 4.75 5.36 16.36
CA THR A 40 5.57 5.82 17.49
C THR A 40 5.17 7.23 17.87
N ASN A 41 5.71 7.75 18.97
CA ASN A 41 5.47 9.15 19.36
C ASN A 41 5.98 10.17 18.32
N VAL A 42 6.98 9.77 17.51
CA VAL A 42 7.71 10.67 16.62
C VAL A 42 7.37 10.44 15.15
N ALA A 43 7.05 9.20 14.75
CA ALA A 43 6.85 8.83 13.35
C ALA A 43 5.84 7.69 13.17
N TYR A 44 5.40 7.49 11.94
CA TYR A 44 4.76 6.24 11.50
C TYR A 44 5.79 5.42 10.71
N GLU A 45 5.92 4.15 11.05
CA GLU A 45 6.82 3.20 10.38
C GLU A 45 5.97 2.18 9.62
N ILE A 46 6.21 2.03 8.33
CA ILE A 46 5.49 1.10 7.46
C ILE A 46 6.49 0.05 6.98
N HIS A 47 6.18 -1.23 7.24
CA HIS A 47 7.00 -2.37 6.84
C HIS A 47 6.22 -3.24 5.86
N ALA A 48 6.58 -3.25 4.58
CA ALA A 48 5.92 -4.03 3.54
C ALA A 48 6.83 -5.11 2.95
N GLU A 49 6.36 -6.35 2.87
CA GLU A 49 7.12 -7.45 2.30
C GLU A 49 7.05 -7.45 0.76
N LEU A 50 8.17 -7.16 0.11
CA LEU A 50 8.36 -7.09 -1.33
C LEU A 50 9.56 -7.93 -1.79
N PRO A 51 9.51 -9.27 -1.65
CA PRO A 51 10.60 -10.14 -2.06
C PRO A 51 10.71 -10.23 -3.59
N GLY A 52 11.92 -10.02 -4.11
CA GLY A 52 12.22 -10.11 -5.55
C GLY A 52 11.69 -8.95 -6.38
N VAL A 53 11.38 -7.82 -5.76
CA VAL A 53 11.06 -6.56 -6.44
C VAL A 53 12.31 -5.68 -6.43
N ASP A 54 12.69 -5.14 -7.59
CA ASP A 54 13.80 -4.18 -7.67
C ASP A 54 13.37 -2.81 -7.15
N LYS A 55 14.30 -2.08 -6.52
CA LYS A 55 14.04 -0.72 -6.00
C LYS A 55 13.48 0.23 -7.05
N LYS A 56 13.82 0.00 -8.32
CA LYS A 56 13.38 0.82 -9.47
C LYS A 56 11.90 0.64 -9.78
N ASP A 57 11.32 -0.51 -9.42
CA ASP A 57 9.92 -0.84 -9.66
C ASP A 57 9.02 -0.43 -8.49
N ILE A 58 9.56 0.18 -7.43
CA ILE A 58 8.80 0.67 -6.28
C ILE A 58 8.63 2.18 -6.43
N ASN A 59 7.38 2.63 -6.57
CA ASN A 59 7.02 4.03 -6.55
C ASN A 59 6.33 4.39 -5.23
N VAL A 60 6.76 5.48 -4.60
CA VAL A 60 6.21 5.99 -3.35
C VAL A 60 5.92 7.47 -3.54
N GLU A 61 4.66 7.85 -3.45
CA GLU A 61 4.19 9.19 -3.83
C GLU A 61 3.17 9.70 -2.82
N TRP A 62 3.18 11.01 -2.59
CA TRP A 62 2.10 11.68 -1.88
C TRP A 62 0.96 11.96 -2.85
N LYS A 63 -0.25 11.52 -2.51
CA LYS A 63 -1.46 11.88 -3.26
C LYS A 63 -2.05 13.20 -2.77
N ASP A 64 -2.10 13.35 -1.45
CA ASP A 64 -2.65 14.50 -0.72
C ASP A 64 -1.76 14.78 0.50
N ASP A 65 -2.09 15.81 1.28
CA ASP A 65 -1.31 16.24 2.46
C ASP A 65 -1.02 15.14 3.50
N ASN A 66 -1.92 14.16 3.59
CA ASN A 66 -1.89 13.10 4.59
C ASN A 66 -2.00 11.69 3.98
N THR A 67 -1.94 11.56 2.65
CA THR A 67 -2.16 10.28 1.96
C THR A 67 -0.91 9.87 1.19
N LEU A 68 -0.25 8.80 1.64
CA LEU A 68 0.90 8.19 0.97
C LEU A 68 0.45 7.00 0.12
N VAL A 69 0.89 6.93 -1.13
CA VAL A 69 0.58 5.84 -2.06
C VAL A 69 1.85 5.08 -2.39
N VAL A 70 1.81 3.77 -2.22
CA VAL A 70 2.89 2.84 -2.57
C VAL A 70 2.41 1.96 -3.72
N GLN A 71 3.14 2.02 -4.83
CA GLN A 71 2.86 1.24 -6.03
C GLN A 71 4.07 0.41 -6.40
N SER A 72 3.84 -0.81 -6.86
CA SER A 72 4.92 -1.60 -7.46
C SER A 72 4.38 -2.73 -8.32
N LYS A 73 5.28 -3.37 -9.08
CA LYS A 73 5.00 -4.53 -9.91
C LYS A 73 5.77 -5.73 -9.36
N ILE A 74 5.05 -6.71 -8.81
CA ILE A 74 5.63 -7.99 -8.42
C ILE A 74 5.70 -8.86 -9.66
N GLY A 75 6.92 -9.06 -10.17
CA GLY A 75 7.17 -9.96 -11.29
C GLY A 75 6.78 -11.40 -10.94
N SER A 76 6.11 -12.07 -11.87
CA SER A 76 6.12 -13.53 -11.92
C SER A 76 7.42 -13.93 -12.64
N SER A 77 8.23 -14.78 -12.02
CA SER A 77 9.48 -15.29 -12.63
C SER A 77 9.26 -16.05 -13.95
N ALA A 78 8.01 -16.25 -14.35
CA ALA A 78 7.61 -16.87 -15.61
C ALA A 78 7.10 -15.87 -16.67
N ASP A 79 6.72 -14.63 -16.31
CA ASP A 79 6.25 -13.63 -17.29
C ASP A 79 7.31 -12.54 -17.58
N ALA A 80 8.50 -12.62 -16.96
CA ALA A 80 9.68 -11.80 -17.28
C ALA A 80 10.30 -12.11 -18.66
N SER A 81 9.49 -12.63 -19.58
CA SER A 81 9.85 -12.91 -20.96
C SER A 81 8.85 -12.27 -21.91
N SER A 82 8.27 -11.12 -21.59
CA SER A 82 7.56 -10.30 -22.59
C SER A 82 8.53 -9.66 -23.60
N ASP A 83 9.58 -10.39 -24.00
CA ASP A 83 10.29 -10.15 -25.24
C ASP A 83 9.73 -11.10 -26.27
N VAL A 84 9.30 -10.51 -27.37
CA VAL A 84 8.70 -11.15 -28.53
C VAL A 84 9.78 -12.00 -29.20
N SER A 85 9.96 -13.24 -28.74
CA SER A 85 10.76 -14.24 -29.43
C SER A 85 10.13 -15.62 -29.27
N GLU A 86 10.27 -16.39 -30.34
CA GLU A 86 9.54 -17.58 -30.72
C GLU A 86 9.64 -18.73 -29.70
N GLU A 87 8.60 -19.57 -29.68
CA GLU A 87 8.55 -20.87 -28.99
C GLU A 87 8.75 -20.90 -27.46
N LYS A 88 7.79 -20.38 -26.69
CA LYS A 88 7.67 -20.78 -25.29
C LYS A 88 6.87 -22.06 -25.14
N LYS A 89 7.56 -23.13 -24.76
CA LYS A 89 6.92 -24.36 -24.28
C LYS A 89 5.96 -24.03 -23.14
N PRO A 90 4.75 -24.62 -23.09
CA PRO A 90 3.80 -24.36 -22.02
C PRO A 90 4.41 -24.77 -20.68
N VAL A 91 4.60 -23.81 -19.78
CA VAL A 91 5.10 -24.06 -18.42
C VAL A 91 3.94 -24.58 -17.55
N ARG A 92 4.00 -25.85 -17.13
CA ARG A 92 3.04 -26.42 -16.19
C ARG A 92 3.36 -25.94 -14.77
N ARG A 93 2.49 -25.10 -14.20
CA ARG A 93 2.55 -24.71 -12.79
C ARG A 93 1.76 -25.72 -11.95
N TRP A 94 2.40 -26.32 -10.95
CA TRP A 94 1.75 -27.27 -10.04
C TRP A 94 0.91 -26.57 -8.96
N LEU A 95 1.36 -25.39 -8.52
CA LEU A 95 0.71 -24.58 -7.49
C LEU A 95 1.14 -23.12 -7.64
N THR A 96 0.22 -22.19 -7.39
CA THR A 96 0.47 -20.74 -7.39
C THR A 96 -0.16 -20.14 -6.12
N GLU A 97 0.66 -19.94 -5.09
CA GLU A 97 0.23 -19.28 -3.85
C GLU A 97 0.68 -17.81 -3.81
N ARG A 98 1.80 -17.52 -4.46
CA ARG A 98 2.34 -16.16 -4.54
C ARG A 98 1.44 -15.29 -5.40
N THR A 99 1.10 -14.13 -4.86
CA THR A 99 0.42 -13.06 -5.59
C THR A 99 1.44 -12.34 -6.48
N THR A 100 1.15 -12.26 -7.78
CA THR A 100 1.97 -11.52 -8.76
C THR A 100 1.14 -10.45 -9.48
N GLY A 101 1.81 -9.49 -10.10
CA GLY A 101 1.19 -8.37 -10.81
C GLY A 101 1.45 -7.02 -10.14
N SER A 102 0.81 -5.98 -10.64
CA SER A 102 0.90 -4.64 -10.07
C SER A 102 0.00 -4.48 -8.85
N PHE A 103 0.47 -3.74 -7.86
CA PHE A 103 -0.31 -3.31 -6.72
C PHE A 103 -0.20 -1.80 -6.52
N SER A 104 -1.22 -1.25 -5.87
CA SER A 104 -1.25 0.13 -5.38
C SER A 104 -1.96 0.12 -4.03
N ARG A 105 -1.31 0.66 -3.00
CA ARG A 105 -1.84 0.74 -1.64
C ARG A 105 -1.66 2.15 -1.10
N SER A 106 -2.73 2.70 -0.53
CA SER A 106 -2.73 4.04 0.07
C SER A 106 -2.78 3.95 1.59
N PHE A 107 -2.04 4.82 2.25
CA PHE A 107 -1.97 4.97 3.70
C PHE A 107 -2.39 6.40 4.05
N VAL A 108 -3.42 6.54 4.88
CA VAL A 108 -3.93 7.83 5.33
C VAL A 108 -3.51 8.03 6.79
N PHE A 109 -2.78 9.11 7.06
CA PHE A 109 -2.31 9.42 8.41
C PHE A 109 -3.31 10.32 9.15
N PRO A 110 -3.65 9.99 10.41
CA PRO A 110 -4.62 10.77 11.18
C PRO A 110 -4.09 12.16 11.59
N ASN A 111 -2.78 12.26 11.83
CA ASN A 111 -2.12 13.53 12.16
C ASN A 111 -1.30 14.03 10.97
N LYS A 112 -1.06 15.36 10.92
CA LYS A 112 -0.14 15.95 9.94
C LYS A 112 1.26 15.34 10.06
N VAL A 113 1.86 15.10 8.91
CA VAL A 113 3.18 14.48 8.76
C VAL A 113 4.14 15.46 8.09
N ASN A 114 5.42 15.32 8.36
CA ASN A 114 6.46 16.09 7.68
C ASN A 114 6.85 15.33 6.41
N GLN A 115 6.33 15.78 5.26
CA GLN A 115 6.52 15.12 3.97
C GLN A 115 7.95 15.21 3.46
N ASP A 116 8.65 16.30 3.77
CA ASP A 116 10.02 16.55 3.27
C ASP A 116 11.07 15.66 3.96
N ALA A 117 10.75 15.18 5.16
CA ALA A 117 11.63 14.35 5.98
C ALA A 117 11.33 12.85 5.89
N ILE A 118 10.50 12.42 4.93
CA ILE A 118 10.21 11.00 4.72
C ILE A 118 11.48 10.24 4.30
N THR A 119 11.67 9.05 4.85
CA THR A 119 12.76 8.15 4.40
C THR A 119 12.20 6.78 4.04
N ALA A 120 12.77 6.18 3.01
CA ALA A 120 12.40 4.84 2.56
C ALA A 120 13.65 4.00 2.31
N SER A 121 13.63 2.74 2.73
CA SER A 121 14.68 1.77 2.49
C SER A 121 14.09 0.44 2.06
N HIS A 122 14.75 -0.25 1.13
CA HIS A 122 14.38 -1.58 0.71
C HIS A 122 15.60 -2.48 0.80
N LYS A 123 15.53 -3.49 1.67
CA LYS A 123 16.63 -4.40 1.97
C LYS A 123 16.05 -5.77 2.29
N ASP A 124 16.69 -6.82 1.76
CA ASP A 124 16.31 -8.23 2.02
C ASP A 124 14.84 -8.54 1.70
N GLY A 125 14.26 -7.83 0.73
CA GLY A 125 12.85 -7.98 0.36
C GLY A 125 11.86 -7.27 1.29
N LEU A 126 12.31 -6.43 2.23
CA LEU A 126 11.46 -5.63 3.11
C LEU A 126 11.58 -4.14 2.76
N LEU A 127 10.45 -3.50 2.44
CA LEU A 127 10.33 -2.06 2.27
C LEU A 127 9.97 -1.44 3.61
N THR A 128 10.84 -0.57 4.13
CA THR A 128 10.61 0.21 5.35
C THR A 128 10.48 1.68 4.99
N ILE A 129 9.35 2.29 5.33
CA ILE A 129 9.08 3.71 5.12
C ILE A 129 8.86 4.37 6.49
N ILE A 130 9.63 5.41 6.79
CA ILE A 130 9.53 6.19 8.01
C ILE A 130 8.94 7.55 7.65
N VAL A 131 7.78 7.85 8.21
CA VAL A 131 7.02 9.08 7.99
C VAL A 131 6.98 9.88 9.29
N PRO A 132 7.83 10.90 9.45
CA PRO A 132 7.86 11.71 10.67
C PRO A 132 6.56 12.49 10.87
N LYS A 133 6.12 12.60 12.12
CA LYS A 133 5.00 13.46 12.49
C LYS A 133 5.44 14.92 12.48
N MET A 134 4.53 15.83 12.14
CA MET A 134 4.76 17.25 12.35
C MET A 134 4.78 17.54 13.86
N GLU A 135 5.74 18.34 14.32
CA GLU A 135 5.75 18.80 15.70
C GLU A 135 4.47 19.60 15.99
N LYS A 136 3.87 19.33 17.15
CA LYS A 136 2.68 20.05 17.59
C LYS A 136 3.10 21.45 18.03
N THR A 137 2.98 22.44 17.15
CA THR A 137 3.09 23.84 17.55
C THR A 137 1.97 24.14 18.54
N THR A 138 2.31 24.20 19.82
CA THR A 138 1.36 24.55 20.88
C THR A 138 1.17 26.06 20.85
N THR A 139 0.16 26.51 20.11
CA THR A 139 -0.23 27.93 20.15
C THR A 139 -0.90 28.19 21.49
N GLN A 140 -0.23 28.93 22.38
CA GLN A 140 -0.86 29.43 23.60
C GLN A 140 -1.88 30.51 23.22
N ILE A 141 -3.14 30.29 23.56
CA ILE A 141 -4.20 31.27 23.37
C ILE A 141 -4.24 32.15 24.62
N ALA A 142 -3.90 33.42 24.48
CA ALA A 142 -4.07 34.40 25.54
C ALA A 142 -5.57 34.68 25.73
N VAL A 143 -6.06 34.57 26.96
CA VAL A 143 -7.41 34.96 27.34
C VAL A 143 -7.43 36.48 27.53
N GLN A 144 -8.34 37.17 26.85
CA GLN A 144 -8.63 38.61 27.05
C GLN A 144 -9.79 38.79 28.02
#